data_AF-A0AB37LWU0-F1
#
_entry.id   AF-A0AB37LWU0-F1
#
_cell.length_a   1.000
_cell.length_b   1.000
_cell.length_c   1.000
_cell.angle_alpha   90.00
_cell.angle_beta   90.00
_cell.angle_gamma   90.00
#
_symmetry.space_group_name_H-M   'P 1'
#
loop_
_entity.id
_entity.type
_entity.pdbx_description
1 polymer ?
#
loop_
_entity_poly.entity_id
_entity_poly.type
_entity_poly.pdbx_seq_one_letter_code
_entity_poly.pdbx_strand_id
1 'polypeptide(L)'
;MNDLILADRELEVGFIGKLDALFEGIERMDAGHKASPSNEQFLTDKEVSAWLKVSRRTLQDYRSNGMIAYYQLGGKILYKESDIEKMVMSGYRNAYRLET
;
A
#
# COMPACT_ATOMS: atom_id res chain seq x y z
N MET A 1 17.42 -44.27 6.24
CA MET A 1 17.75 -43.09 5.39
C MET A 1 16.51 -42.40 4.78
N ASN A 2 15.27 -42.88 5.02
CA ASN A 2 14.05 -42.23 4.48
C ASN A 2 13.31 -41.36 5.52
N ASP A 3 13.50 -41.62 6.82
CA ASP A 3 12.79 -40.89 7.88
C ASP A 3 13.24 -39.43 8.03
N LEU A 4 14.51 -39.15 7.72
CA LEU A 4 15.07 -37.79 7.73
C LEU A 4 14.50 -36.90 6.62
N ILE A 5 14.14 -37.48 5.47
CA ILE A 5 13.55 -36.75 4.33
C ILE A 5 12.05 -36.48 4.57
N LEU A 6 11.37 -37.39 5.28
CA LEU A 6 9.95 -37.25 5.61
C LEU A 6 9.73 -36.22 6.72
N ALA A 7 10.59 -36.21 7.75
CA ALA A 7 10.54 -35.24 8.84
C ALA A 7 10.78 -33.81 8.34
N ASP A 8 11.68 -33.61 7.37
CA ASP A 8 11.96 -32.31 6.75
C ASP A 8 10.71 -31.76 6.02
N ARG A 9 9.99 -32.60 5.26
CA ARG A 9 8.74 -32.21 4.60
C ARG A 9 7.61 -31.88 5.57
N GLU A 10 7.45 -32.64 6.66
CA GLU A 10 6.44 -32.33 7.67
C GLU A 10 6.74 -31.02 8.41
N LEU A 11 8.03 -30.73 8.63
CA LEU A 11 8.50 -29.49 9.25
C LEU A 11 8.31 -28.29 8.31
N GLU A 12 8.56 -28.46 7.00
CA GLU A 12 8.26 -27.45 5.97
C GLU A 12 6.75 -27.15 5.88
N VAL A 13 5.90 -28.18 5.85
CA VAL A 13 4.44 -28.01 5.81
C VAL A 13 3.93 -27.33 7.08
N GLY A 14 4.45 -27.73 8.24
CA GLY A 14 4.12 -27.10 9.52
C GLY A 14 4.61 -25.65 9.63
N PHE A 15 5.73 -25.32 9.00
CA PHE A 15 6.26 -23.96 8.93
C PHE A 15 5.40 -23.07 8.03
N ILE A 16 5.04 -23.55 6.83
CA ILE A 16 4.16 -22.82 5.90
C ILE A 16 2.79 -22.57 6.52
N GLY A 17 2.18 -23.56 7.17
CA GLY A 17 0.88 -23.38 7.83
C GLY A 17 0.90 -22.34 8.96
N LYS A 18 2.03 -22.19 9.67
CA LYS A 18 2.21 -21.13 10.67
C LYS A 18 2.40 -19.75 10.02
N LEU A 19 3.05 -19.67 8.86
CA LEU A 19 3.16 -18.43 8.10
C LEU A 19 1.78 -17.97 7.61
N ASP A 20 0.96 -18.88 7.09
CA ASP A 20 -0.40 -18.56 6.62
C ASP A 20 -1.27 -18.03 7.78
N ALA A 21 -1.23 -18.69 8.95
CA ALA A 21 -1.95 -18.22 10.13
C ALA A 21 -1.49 -16.83 10.62
N LEU A 22 -0.19 -16.53 10.50
CA LEU A 22 0.34 -15.20 10.81
C LEU A 22 -0.15 -14.16 9.81
N PHE A 23 -0.20 -14.49 8.51
CA PHE A 23 -0.73 -13.61 7.47
C PHE A 23 -2.22 -13.30 7.71
N GLU A 24 -3.04 -14.31 7.97
CA GLU A 24 -4.47 -14.10 8.28
C GLU A 24 -4.67 -13.22 9.52
N GLY A 25 -3.81 -13.38 10.54
CA GLY A 25 -3.83 -12.54 11.73
C GLY A 25 -3.54 -11.07 11.42
N ILE A 26 -2.56 -10.81 10.54
CA ILE A 26 -2.20 -9.45 10.10
C ILE A 26 -3.35 -8.82 9.30
N GLU A 27 -3.96 -9.57 8.38
CA GLU A 27 -5.09 -9.08 7.58
C GLU A 27 -6.31 -8.73 8.46
N ARG A 28 -6.60 -9.53 9.49
CA ARG A 28 -7.68 -9.24 10.46
C ARG A 28 -7.42 -7.97 11.28
N MET A 29 -6.15 -7.71 11.62
CA MET A 29 -5.77 -6.49 12.33
C MET A 29 -5.90 -5.24 11.44
N ASP A 30 -5.58 -5.35 10.15
CA ASP A 30 -5.79 -4.27 9.17
C ASP A 30 -7.27 -3.95 8.97
N ALA A 31 -8.11 -4.99 8.87
CA ALA A 31 -9.57 -4.83 8.76
C ALA A 31 -10.19 -4.12 9.99
N GLY A 32 -9.65 -4.37 11.19
CA GLY A 32 -10.08 -3.67 12.41
C GLY A 32 -9.69 -2.19 12.46
N HIS A 33 -8.62 -1.79 11.77
CA HIS A 33 -8.16 -0.40 11.67
C HIS A 33 -8.98 0.45 10.69
N LYS A 34 -9.63 -0.18 9.70
CA LYS A 34 -10.49 0.49 8.71
C LYS A 34 -11.85 0.96 9.27
N ALA A 35 -12.15 0.64 10.52
CA ALA A 35 -13.39 1.02 11.20
C ALA A 35 -13.34 2.39 11.91
N SER A 36 -12.52 3.34 11.42
CA SER A 36 -12.54 4.71 11.92
C SER A 36 -13.66 5.51 11.23
N PRO A 37 -14.52 6.25 11.98
CA PRO A 37 -15.68 6.97 11.44
C PRO A 37 -15.32 8.14 10.49
N SER A 38 -14.04 8.49 10.41
CA SER A 38 -13.46 9.30 9.33
C SER A 38 -12.69 8.34 8.44
N ASN A 39 -13.27 7.95 7.30
CA ASN A 39 -12.69 7.03 6.30
C ASN A 39 -11.44 7.60 5.59
N GLU A 40 -10.67 8.46 6.24
CA GLU A 40 -9.45 9.06 5.72
C GLU A 40 -8.29 8.11 5.99
N GLN A 41 -7.84 7.41 4.94
CA GLN A 41 -6.68 6.54 5.00
C GLN A 41 -5.40 7.31 4.70
N PHE A 42 -4.35 6.96 5.43
CA PHE A 42 -3.00 7.45 5.17
C PHE A 42 -2.19 6.38 4.46
N LEU A 43 -1.69 6.73 3.27
CA LEU A 43 -0.90 5.87 2.42
C LEU A 43 0.59 6.15 2.62
N THR A 44 1.41 5.12 2.48
CA THR A 44 2.87 5.19 2.48
C THR A 44 3.42 5.41 1.08
N ASP A 45 4.72 5.75 0.96
CA ASP A 45 5.41 5.85 -0.33
C ASP A 45 5.24 4.60 -1.20
N LYS A 46 5.20 3.40 -0.60
CA LYS A 46 5.03 2.15 -1.33
C LYS A 46 3.65 2.07 -1.96
N GLU A 47 2.60 2.36 -1.19
CA GLU A 47 1.21 2.28 -1.63
C GLU A 47 0.91 3.34 -2.71
N VAL A 48 1.31 4.58 -2.49
CA VAL A 48 1.10 5.65 -3.48
C VAL A 48 1.86 5.38 -4.77
N SER A 49 3.10 4.86 -4.69
CA SER A 49 3.86 4.52 -5.90
C SER A 49 3.19 3.40 -6.71
N ALA A 50 2.64 2.38 -6.03
CA ALA A 50 1.91 1.30 -6.67
C ALA A 50 0.59 1.80 -7.30
N TRP A 51 -0.13 2.66 -6.59
CA TRP A 51 -1.41 3.19 -7.04
C TRP A 51 -1.28 4.11 -8.25
N LEU A 52 -0.32 5.05 -8.21
CA LEU A 52 -0.03 5.96 -9.32
C LEU A 52 0.76 5.30 -10.45
N LYS A 53 1.22 4.06 -10.27
CA LYS A 53 2.08 3.30 -11.21
C LYS A 53 3.36 4.06 -11.58
N VAL A 54 3.96 4.72 -10.59
CA VAL A 54 5.22 5.46 -10.75
C VAL A 54 6.30 4.85 -9.86
N SER A 55 7.56 5.13 -10.17
CA SER A 55 8.66 4.71 -9.29
C SER A 55 8.67 5.54 -8.00
N ARG A 56 9.22 4.98 -6.91
CA ARG A 56 9.44 5.73 -5.66
C ARG A 56 10.35 6.95 -5.86
N ARG A 57 11.28 6.88 -6.82
CA ARG A 57 12.16 8.00 -7.21
C ARG A 57 11.34 9.16 -7.80
N THR A 58 10.38 8.84 -8.66
CA THR A 58 9.45 9.83 -9.24
C THR A 58 8.56 10.45 -8.17
N LEU A 59 8.08 9.65 -7.20
CA LEU A 59 7.28 10.16 -6.09
C LEU A 59 8.08 11.12 -5.19
N GLN A 60 9.38 10.87 -5.03
CA GLN A 60 10.29 11.80 -4.36
C GLN A 60 10.45 13.11 -5.13
N ASP A 61 10.55 13.06 -6.45
CA ASP A 61 10.62 14.27 -7.28
C ASP A 61 9.32 15.06 -7.20
N TYR A 62 8.16 14.40 -7.19
CA TYR A 62 6.86 15.06 -7.00
C TYR A 62 6.76 15.79 -5.66
N ARG A 63 7.28 15.20 -4.58
CA ARG A 63 7.37 15.88 -3.27
C ARG A 63 8.33 17.07 -3.31
N SER A 64 9.51 16.88 -3.88
CA SER A 64 10.55 17.92 -3.95
C SER A 64 10.09 19.11 -4.78
N ASN A 65 9.29 18.87 -5.80
CA ASN A 65 8.69 19.90 -6.66
C ASN A 65 7.37 20.46 -6.11
N GLY A 66 6.90 20.00 -4.94
CA GLY A 66 5.64 20.44 -4.33
C GLY A 66 4.37 20.05 -5.09
N MET A 67 4.44 19.05 -5.98
CA MET A 67 3.30 18.59 -6.78
C MET A 67 2.31 17.72 -5.98
N ILE A 68 2.78 17.08 -4.91
CA ILE A 68 2.01 16.14 -4.10
C ILE A 68 2.09 16.54 -2.62
N ALA A 69 0.93 16.64 -1.96
CA ALA A 69 0.86 16.93 -0.54
C ALA A 69 1.31 15.70 0.28
N TYR A 70 2.11 15.93 1.32
CA TYR A 70 2.60 14.86 2.18
C TYR A 70 2.72 15.33 3.64
N TYR A 71 2.77 14.37 4.55
CA TYR A 71 2.98 14.57 5.98
C TYR A 71 4.22 13.78 6.40
N GLN A 72 5.09 14.42 7.18
CA GLN A 72 6.26 13.77 7.75
C GLN A 72 6.02 13.50 9.24
N LEU A 73 5.93 12.21 9.62
CA LEU A 73 5.74 11.78 11.00
C LEU A 73 6.86 10.82 11.38
N GLY A 74 7.73 11.25 12.30
CA GLY A 74 8.83 10.40 12.81
C GLY A 74 9.76 9.86 11.72
N GLY A 75 10.03 10.65 10.68
CA GLY A 75 10.86 10.25 9.54
C GLY A 75 10.12 9.39 8.49
N LYS A 76 8.87 8.99 8.74
CA LYS A 76 8.01 8.37 7.74
C LYS A 76 7.24 9.44 6.96
N ILE A 77 6.98 9.13 5.70
CA ILE A 77 6.22 9.99 4.80
C ILE A 77 4.88 9.33 4.56
N LEU A 78 3.82 10.09 4.84
CA LEU A 78 2.44 9.67 4.71
C LEU A 78 1.69 10.62 3.79
N TYR A 79 0.74 10.07 3.05
CA TYR A 79 -0.10 10.79 2.10
C TYR A 79 -1.55 10.57 2.50
N LYS A 80 -2.35 11.64 2.52
CA LYS A 80 -3.80 11.48 2.66
C LYS A 80 -4.38 10.96 1.36
N GLU A 81 -5.17 9.89 1.44
CA GLU A 81 -5.84 9.31 0.27
C GLU A 81 -6.64 10.39 -0.49
N SER A 82 -7.40 11.22 0.22
CA SER A 82 -8.22 12.28 -0.40
C SER A 82 -7.39 13.36 -1.12
N ASP A 83 -6.18 13.65 -0.66
CA ASP A 83 -5.30 14.62 -1.30
C ASP A 83 -4.70 14.05 -2.59
N ILE A 84 -4.39 12.75 -2.62
CA ILE A 84 -3.93 12.07 -3.83
C ILE A 84 -5.04 12.02 -4.88
N GLU A 85 -6.28 11.67 -4.49
CA GLU A 85 -7.43 11.69 -5.40
C GLU A 85 -7.63 13.07 -6.02
N LYS A 86 -7.65 14.12 -5.20
CA LYS A 86 -7.78 15.51 -5.68
C LYS A 86 -6.66 15.88 -6.65
N MET A 87 -5.42 15.51 -6.35
CA MET A 87 -4.28 15.75 -7.23
C MET A 87 -4.50 15.07 -8.60
N VAL A 88 -4.87 13.79 -8.61
CA VAL A 88 -5.13 13.04 -9.85
C VAL A 88 -6.30 13.65 -10.64
N MET A 89 -7.40 13.97 -9.97
CA MET A 89 -8.58 14.58 -10.60
C MET A 89 -8.27 15.97 -11.17
N SER A 90 -7.44 16.78 -10.50
CA SER A 90 -7.06 18.10 -10.99
C SER A 90 -6.26 18.05 -12.31
N GLY A 91 -5.47 16.99 -12.49
CA GLY A 91 -4.71 16.74 -13.72
C GLY A 91 -5.48 15.96 -14.77
N TYR A 92 -6.68 15.45 -14.45
CA TYR A 92 -7.46 14.62 -15.35
C TYR A 92 -8.00 15.46 -16.52
N ARG A 93 -7.62 15.07 -17.74
CA ARG A 93 -8.10 15.69 -18.98
C ARG A 93 -8.89 14.64 -19.76
N ASN A 94 -10.14 14.95 -20.09
CA ASN A 94 -10.95 14.10 -20.95
C ASN A 94 -10.28 13.96 -22.32
N ALA A 95 -10.05 12.72 -22.76
CA ALA A 95 -9.46 12.43 -24.06
C ALA A 95 -10.36 12.86 -25.23
N TYR A 96 -11.67 12.95 -24.98
CA TYR A 96 -12.66 13.37 -25.97
C TYR A 96 -13.23 14.73 -25.56
N ARG A 97 -13.26 15.66 -26.51
CA ARG A 97 -14.07 16.88 -26.40
C ARG A 97 -15.53 16.42 -26.47
N LEU A 98 -16.25 16.53 -25.36
CA LEU A 98 -17.71 16.48 -25.40
C LEU A 98 -18.15 17.78 -26.09
N GLU A 99 -18.51 17.68 -27.37
CA GLU A 99 -19.14 18.78 -28.10
C GLU A 99 -20.46 19.11 -27.37
N THR A 100 -20.58 20.36 -26.93
CA THR A 100 -21.83 20.92 -26.40
C THR A 100 -22.56 21.63 -27.52
#